data_AF-A0A3N2GYI0-F1
#
_entry.id   AF-A0A3N2GYI0-F1
#
_cell.length_a   1.000
_cell.length_b   1.000
_cell.length_c   1.000
_cell.angle_alpha   90.00
_cell.angle_beta   90.00
_cell.angle_gamma   90.00
#
_symmetry.space_group_name_H-M   'P 1'
#
loop_
_entity.id
_entity.type
_entity.pdbx_description
1 polymer ?
#
loop_
_entity_poly.entity_id
_entity_poly.type
_entity_poly.pdbx_seq_one_letter_code
_entity_poly.pdbx_strand_id
1 'polypeptide(L)'
;MFAGLNACQLLDQLNAGQGFNPGENKSARNQCTASKPEFITYSLALDSTQGLSGFAADNTGAREISINGRDALQADIPTGGCAVAVGVGEHALALVLATMARASEDAQGCPNAQAFAEKVEPLLPAG
;
A
#
# COMPACT_ATOMS: atom_id res chain seq x y z
N MET A 1 -6.05 -9.55 14.21
CA MET A 1 -5.95 -8.88 12.89
C MET A 1 -5.46 -7.46 13.09
N PHE A 2 -4.37 -7.08 12.42
CA PHE A 2 -3.56 -5.86 12.60
C PHE A 2 -3.13 -5.42 14.01
N ALA A 3 -3.47 -6.11 15.11
CA ALA A 3 -2.89 -5.90 16.44
C ALA A 3 -2.91 -4.44 16.97
N GLY A 4 -3.89 -3.63 16.57
CA GLY A 4 -3.96 -2.22 16.95
C GLY A 4 -3.06 -1.28 16.15
N LEU A 5 -2.41 -1.78 15.09
CA LEU A 5 -1.63 -0.97 14.16
C LEU A 5 -2.49 0.14 13.53
N ASN A 6 -1.88 1.30 13.38
CA ASN A 6 -2.49 2.47 12.76
C ASN A 6 -1.75 2.80 11.46
N ALA A 7 -2.49 2.89 10.35
CA ALA A 7 -1.91 3.12 9.04
C ALA A 7 -1.13 4.44 8.96
N CYS A 8 -1.59 5.52 9.60
CA CYS A 8 -0.87 6.79 9.60
C CYS A 8 0.42 6.73 10.41
N GLN A 9 0.40 6.10 11.58
CA GLN A 9 1.61 5.94 12.39
C GLN A 9 2.68 5.14 11.64
N LEU A 10 2.30 4.04 10.99
CA LEU A 10 3.22 3.26 10.16
C LEU A 10 3.74 4.07 8.98
N LEU A 11 2.85 4.78 8.29
CA LEU A 11 3.20 5.55 7.11
C LEU A 11 4.12 6.73 7.45
N ASP A 12 3.87 7.43 8.56
CA ASP A 12 4.73 8.50 9.06
C ASP A 12 6.09 7.98 9.53
N GLN A 13 6.11 6.85 10.26
CA GLN A 13 7.35 6.20 10.66
C GLN A 13 8.20 5.83 9.44
N LEU A 14 7.57 5.22 8.42
CA LEU A 14 8.25 4.78 7.21
C LEU A 14 8.71 5.92 6.30
N ASN A 15 8.06 7.08 6.38
CA ASN A 15 8.37 8.28 5.60
C ASN A 15 9.20 9.33 6.36
N ALA A 16 9.54 9.07 7.63
CA ALA A 16 10.27 9.99 8.48
C ALA A 16 11.58 10.47 7.80
N GLY A 17 11.78 11.79 7.77
CA GLY A 17 12.97 12.41 7.18
C GLY A 17 13.05 12.40 5.65
N GLN A 18 12.04 11.86 4.93
CA GLN A 18 12.09 11.74 3.46
C GLN A 18 11.40 12.90 2.71
N GLY A 19 10.88 13.89 3.45
CA GLY A 19 10.23 15.08 2.90
C GLY A 19 8.74 14.90 2.57
N PHE A 20 8.09 13.89 3.14
CA PHE A 20 6.64 13.74 3.07
C PHE A 20 5.97 14.69 4.06
N ASN A 21 4.78 15.17 3.68
CA ASN A 21 3.86 15.78 4.64
C ASN A 21 3.37 14.71 5.64
N PRO A 22 2.89 15.11 6.82
CA PRO A 22 2.25 14.18 7.75
C PRO A 22 1.11 13.40 7.08
N GLY A 23 0.96 12.14 7.46
CA GLY A 23 -0.09 11.27 7.00
C GLY A 23 -1.47 11.82 7.34
N GLU A 24 -2.33 11.89 6.34
CA GLU A 24 -3.73 12.26 6.50
C GLU A 24 -4.59 11.00 6.53
N ASN A 25 -5.35 10.84 7.61
CA ASN A 25 -6.37 9.80 7.68
C ASN A 25 -7.48 10.09 6.65
N LYS A 26 -7.73 9.15 5.74
CA LYS A 26 -8.70 9.33 4.65
C LYS A 26 -10.07 8.74 4.95
N SER A 27 -10.20 7.85 5.93
CA SER A 27 -11.47 7.19 6.23
C SER A 27 -11.51 6.63 7.65
N ALA A 28 -12.71 6.32 8.14
CA ALA A 28 -12.85 5.56 9.38
C ALA A 28 -12.22 4.14 9.31
N ARG A 29 -11.80 3.66 8.13
CA ARG A 29 -11.31 2.31 7.86
C ARG A 29 -9.78 2.24 7.76
N ASN A 30 -9.09 2.60 8.84
CA ASN A 30 -7.63 2.47 9.04
C ASN A 30 -6.79 2.68 7.75
N GLN A 31 -6.99 3.84 7.13
CA GLN A 31 -6.36 4.22 5.88
C GLN A 31 -5.69 5.57 6.03
N CYS A 32 -4.47 5.67 5.50
CA CYS A 32 -3.70 6.90 5.52
C CYS A 32 -3.05 7.18 4.18
N THR A 33 -2.82 8.46 3.91
CA THR A 33 -2.08 8.93 2.73
C THR A 33 -1.09 9.99 3.16
N ALA A 34 0.16 9.90 2.70
CA ALA A 34 1.08 11.03 2.72
C ALA A 34 1.63 11.32 1.33
N SER A 35 1.85 12.59 1.08
CA SER A 35 2.38 13.07 -0.18
C SER A 35 3.72 13.76 0.06
N LYS A 36 4.68 13.47 -0.81
CA LYS A 36 5.86 14.27 -1.03
C LYS A 36 5.58 15.16 -2.25
N PRO A 37 5.42 16.49 -2.06
CA PRO A 37 5.05 17.40 -3.14
C PRO A 37 5.93 17.22 -4.37
N GLU A 38 5.33 17.32 -5.55
CA GLU A 38 6.02 17.21 -6.85
C GLU A 38 6.71 15.87 -7.13
N PHE A 39 6.48 14.85 -6.31
CA PHE A 39 7.14 13.56 -6.45
C PHE A 39 6.19 12.36 -6.39
N ILE A 40 5.68 12.02 -5.21
CA ILE A 40 4.91 10.79 -5.03
C ILE A 40 3.93 10.90 -3.86
N THR A 41 2.82 10.19 -3.98
CA THR A 41 1.89 9.96 -2.89
C THR A 41 1.88 8.47 -2.55
N TYR A 42 2.11 8.15 -1.28
CA TYR A 42 1.90 6.82 -0.74
C TYR A 42 0.59 6.78 0.03
N SER A 43 -0.20 5.72 -0.18
CA SER A 43 -1.32 5.39 0.69
C SER A 43 -1.16 3.99 1.26
N LEU A 44 -1.56 3.82 2.51
CA LEU A 44 -1.60 2.54 3.20
C LEU A 44 -2.99 2.34 3.78
N ALA A 45 -3.63 1.21 3.48
CA ALA A 45 -4.82 0.74 4.17
C ALA A 45 -4.52 -0.61 4.84
N LEU A 46 -4.92 -0.73 6.11
CA LEU A 46 -4.88 -2.00 6.84
C LEU A 46 -6.30 -2.58 6.84
N ASP A 47 -6.64 -3.33 5.80
CA ASP A 47 -8.01 -3.78 5.55
C ASP A 47 -8.27 -5.16 6.17
N SER A 48 -9.14 -5.19 7.18
CA SER A 48 -9.57 -6.42 7.87
C SER A 48 -10.84 -7.03 7.28
N THR A 49 -11.35 -6.49 6.17
CA THR A 49 -12.61 -6.88 5.55
C THR A 49 -12.43 -7.54 4.19
N GLN A 50 -11.21 -7.51 3.64
CA GLN A 50 -10.87 -8.07 2.35
C GLN A 50 -9.52 -8.77 2.40
N GLY A 51 -9.46 -10.00 1.88
CA GLY A 51 -8.22 -10.74 1.61
C GLY A 51 -7.82 -10.68 0.14
N LEU A 52 -6.71 -11.34 -0.22
CA LEU A 52 -6.17 -11.30 -1.60
C LEU A 52 -7.15 -11.81 -2.66
N SER A 53 -7.97 -12.81 -2.34
CA SER A 53 -9.00 -13.32 -3.25
C SER A 53 -10.06 -12.28 -3.61
N GLY A 54 -10.49 -11.48 -2.63
CA GLY A 54 -11.40 -10.37 -2.84
C GLY A 54 -10.75 -9.26 -3.67
N PHE A 55 -9.50 -8.93 -3.36
CA PHE A 55 -8.74 -7.94 -4.14
C PHE A 55 -8.59 -8.36 -5.61
N ALA A 56 -8.26 -9.63 -5.87
CA ALA A 56 -8.15 -10.18 -7.22
C ALA A 56 -9.47 -10.12 -8.00
N ALA A 57 -10.59 -10.39 -7.32
CA ALA A 57 -11.92 -10.30 -7.94
C ALA A 57 -12.28 -8.87 -8.34
N ASP A 58 -11.92 -7.88 -7.51
CA ASP A 58 -12.18 -6.46 -7.78
C ASP A 58 -11.22 -5.86 -8.82
N ASN A 59 -10.03 -6.44 -8.98
CA ASN A 59 -8.97 -5.92 -9.83
C ASN A 59 -8.61 -6.93 -10.93
N THR A 60 -9.42 -6.94 -12.00
CA THR A 60 -9.18 -7.79 -13.16
C THR A 60 -7.78 -7.52 -13.75
N GLY A 61 -6.98 -8.57 -13.88
CA GLY A 61 -5.60 -8.46 -14.38
C GLY A 61 -4.55 -8.22 -13.30
N ALA A 62 -4.93 -8.26 -12.01
CA ALA A 62 -3.96 -8.30 -10.92
C ALA A 62 -2.97 -9.47 -11.11
N ARG A 63 -1.70 -9.22 -10.81
CA ARG A 63 -0.60 -10.17 -11.00
C ARG A 63 -0.10 -10.64 -9.65
N GLU A 64 0.10 -11.94 -9.52
CA GLU A 64 0.75 -12.54 -8.37
C GLU A 64 2.22 -12.10 -8.28
N ILE A 65 2.60 -11.65 -7.09
CA ILE A 65 3.97 -11.28 -6.72
C ILE A 65 4.25 -11.77 -5.30
N SER A 66 5.49 -11.61 -4.84
CA SER A 66 5.87 -11.88 -3.45
C SER A 66 6.56 -10.65 -2.86
N ILE A 67 6.21 -10.30 -1.63
CA ILE A 67 6.85 -9.24 -0.85
C ILE A 67 7.49 -9.89 0.36
N ASN A 68 8.82 -9.91 0.43
CA ASN A 68 9.59 -10.58 1.49
C ASN A 68 9.17 -12.05 1.75
N GLY A 69 8.71 -12.77 0.73
CA GLY A 69 8.24 -14.16 0.87
C GLY A 69 6.76 -14.30 1.26
N ARG A 70 6.05 -13.20 1.48
CA ARG A 70 4.60 -13.16 1.70
C ARG A 70 3.86 -13.01 0.38
N ASP A 71 2.74 -13.73 0.24
CA ASP A 71 1.88 -13.64 -0.93
C ASP A 71 1.32 -12.22 -1.09
N ALA A 72 1.38 -11.72 -2.32
CA ALA A 72 0.89 -10.40 -2.65
C ALA A 72 0.36 -10.34 -4.08
N LEU A 73 -0.48 -9.34 -4.34
CA LEU A 73 -1.01 -9.04 -5.66
C LEU A 73 -0.65 -7.61 -6.03
N GLN A 74 -0.31 -7.41 -7.30
CA GLN A 74 -0.11 -6.09 -7.87
C GLN A 74 -1.20 -5.79 -8.90
N ALA A 75 -1.76 -4.58 -8.87
CA ALA A 75 -2.64 -4.08 -9.91
C ALA A 75 -2.27 -2.65 -10.29
N ASP A 76 -2.45 -2.30 -11.56
CA ASP A 76 -2.29 -0.92 -12.01
C ASP A 76 -3.46 -0.06 -11.49
N ILE A 77 -3.20 1.19 -11.13
CA ILE A 77 -4.25 2.14 -10.75
C ILE A 77 -4.67 2.92 -12.01
N PRO A 78 -5.96 2.93 -12.40
CA PRO A 78 -6.41 3.61 -13.62
C PRO A 78 -6.09 5.10 -13.70
N THR A 79 -5.93 5.76 -12.55
CA THR A 79 -5.58 7.18 -12.44
C THR A 79 -4.07 7.45 -12.42
N GLY A 80 -3.25 6.44 -12.70
CA GLY A 80 -1.78 6.50 -12.61
C GLY A 80 -1.27 5.94 -11.29
N GLY A 81 -0.15 5.22 -11.38
CA GLY A 81 0.47 4.54 -10.25
C GLY A 81 0.11 3.06 -10.14
N CYS A 82 0.27 2.49 -8.95
CA CYS A 82 0.18 1.06 -8.72
C CYS A 82 -0.29 0.73 -7.31
N ALA A 83 -1.05 -0.35 -7.20
CA ALA A 83 -1.51 -0.94 -5.95
C ALA A 83 -0.80 -2.27 -5.71
N VAL A 84 -0.33 -2.48 -4.48
CA VAL A 84 0.23 -3.74 -3.99
C VAL A 84 -0.56 -4.16 -2.76
N ALA A 85 -1.29 -5.26 -2.87
CA ALA A 85 -2.01 -5.90 -1.77
C ALA A 85 -1.17 -7.01 -1.18
N VAL A 86 -0.82 -6.93 0.10
CA VAL A 86 0.00 -7.90 0.83
C VAL A 86 -0.88 -8.71 1.77
N GLY A 87 -0.86 -10.04 1.65
CA GLY A 87 -1.76 -10.92 2.41
C GLY A 87 -1.42 -10.99 3.90
N VAL A 88 -2.38 -10.64 4.77
CA VAL A 88 -2.21 -10.71 6.24
C VAL A 88 -3.02 -11.86 6.84
N GLY A 89 -4.06 -12.31 6.15
CA GLY A 89 -4.83 -13.51 6.46
C GLY A 89 -5.88 -13.76 5.38
N GLU A 90 -6.72 -14.78 5.55
CA GLU A 90 -7.73 -15.18 4.55
C GLU A 90 -8.66 -14.02 4.15
N HIS A 91 -8.99 -13.14 5.09
CA HIS A 91 -9.88 -11.98 4.90
C HIS A 91 -9.20 -10.65 5.25
N ALA A 92 -7.87 -10.58 5.25
CA ALA A 92 -7.16 -9.33 5.46
C ALA A 92 -5.96 -9.14 4.56
N LEU A 93 -5.75 -7.89 4.17
CA LEU A 93 -4.60 -7.45 3.40
C LEU A 93 -4.14 -6.07 3.85
N ALA A 94 -2.84 -5.81 3.73
CA ALA A 94 -2.32 -4.45 3.73
C ALA A 94 -2.25 -3.96 2.29
N LEU A 95 -2.93 -2.86 1.99
CA LEU A 95 -2.97 -2.28 0.65
C LEU A 95 -2.06 -1.06 0.59
N VAL A 96 -1.02 -1.15 -0.23
CA VAL A 96 -0.09 -0.05 -0.52
C VAL A 96 -0.42 0.52 -1.89
N LEU A 97 -0.60 1.83 -1.98
CA LEU A 97 -0.72 2.54 -3.26
C LEU A 97 0.46 3.49 -3.39
N ALA A 98 1.04 3.53 -4.59
CA ALA A 98 1.98 4.56 -4.98
C ALA A 98 1.48 5.26 -6.24
N THR A 99 1.21 6.56 -6.13
CA THR A 99 0.77 7.41 -7.24
C THR A 99 1.79 8.50 -7.48
N MET A 100 2.32 8.57 -8.69
CA MET A 100 3.31 9.57 -9.08
C MET A 100 2.64 10.94 -9.24
N ALA A 101 3.35 12.01 -8.90
CA ALA A 101 2.83 13.36 -9.08
C ALA A 101 2.75 13.76 -10.56
N ARG A 102 3.57 13.14 -11.42
CA ARG A 102 3.64 13.42 -12.86
C ARG A 102 3.36 12.17 -13.67
N ALA A 103 2.45 12.28 -14.64
CA ALA A 103 2.09 11.19 -15.54
C ALA A 103 3.29 10.64 -16.34
N SER A 104 4.27 11.49 -16.67
CA SER A 104 5.51 11.07 -17.33
C SER A 104 6.34 10.08 -16.52
N GLU A 105 6.07 9.97 -15.21
CA GLU A 105 6.78 9.11 -14.28
C GLU A 105 5.95 7.88 -13.87
N ASP A 106 4.73 7.68 -14.41
CA ASP A 106 3.80 6.61 -13.99
C ASP A 106 4.41 5.21 -14.00
N ALA A 107 5.37 4.94 -14.89
CA ALA A 107 6.12 3.68 -14.94
C ALA A 107 6.89 3.39 -13.63
N GLN A 108 7.17 4.40 -12.80
CA GLN A 108 7.79 4.27 -11.48
C GLN A 108 6.78 3.91 -10.38
N GLY A 109 5.48 3.92 -10.66
CA GLY A 109 4.43 3.61 -9.69
C GLY A 109 4.59 2.22 -9.08
N CYS A 110 4.65 1.17 -9.90
CA CYS A 110 4.77 -0.20 -9.38
C CYS A 110 6.10 -0.48 -8.66
N PRO A 111 7.28 -0.10 -9.20
CA PRO A 111 8.53 -0.23 -8.46
C PRO A 111 8.50 0.46 -7.08
N ASN A 112 7.93 1.66 -6.99
CA ASN A 112 7.80 2.38 -5.71
C ASN A 112 6.78 1.71 -4.77
N ALA A 113 5.65 1.24 -5.29
CA ALA A 113 4.65 0.53 -4.50
C ALA A 113 5.22 -0.76 -3.89
N GLN A 114 5.94 -1.56 -4.69
CA GLN A 114 6.61 -2.78 -4.21
C GLN A 114 7.67 -2.46 -3.15
N ALA A 115 8.58 -1.52 -3.43
CA ALA A 115 9.63 -1.14 -2.48
C ALA A 115 9.06 -0.57 -1.17
N PHE A 116 7.91 0.12 -1.21
CA PHE A 116 7.23 0.56 -0.01
C PHE A 116 6.56 -0.61 0.72
N ALA A 117 5.92 -1.53 0.00
CA ALA A 117 5.33 -2.75 0.56
C ALA A 117 6.38 -3.64 1.27
N GLU A 118 7.59 -3.77 0.72
CA GLU A 118 8.72 -4.46 1.35
C GLU A 118 9.10 -3.86 2.72
N LYS A 119 8.91 -2.55 2.90
CA LYS A 119 9.14 -1.88 4.20
C LYS A 119 7.95 -2.02 5.15
N VAL A 120 6.74 -2.11 4.62
CA VAL A 120 5.51 -2.31 5.40
C VAL A 120 5.45 -3.74 5.95
N GLU A 121 5.79 -4.74 5.13
CA GLU A 121 5.59 -6.15 5.44
C GLU A 121 6.15 -6.60 6.80
N PRO A 122 7.37 -6.23 7.22
CA PRO A 122 7.92 -6.63 8.51
C PRO A 122 7.20 -6.03 9.72
N LEU A 123 6.38 -4.99 9.50
CA LEU A 123 5.58 -4.33 10.53
C LEU A 123 4.17 -4.93 10.65
N LEU A 124 3.79 -5.81 9.72
CA LEU A 124 2.51 -6.50 9.74
C LEU A 124 2.56 -7.68 10.71
N PRO A 125 1.41 -8.10 11.27
CA PRO A 125 1.36 -9.33 12.04
C PRO A 125 1.81 -10.54 11.20
N ALA A 126 2.38 -11.53 11.88
CA ALA A 126 2.54 -12.85 11.29
C ALA A 126 1.15 -13.37 10.85
N GLY A 127 1.09 -13.90 9.63
CA GLY A 127 -0.11 -14.56 9.08
C GLY A 127 -0.40 -15.87 9.78
#